data_AF-A0A5N7BHK3-F1
#
_entry.id   AF-A0A5N7BHK3-F1
#
_cell.length_a   1.000
_cell.length_b   1.000
_cell.length_c   1.000
_cell.angle_alpha   90.00
_cell.angle_beta   90.00
_cell.angle_gamma   90.00
#
_symmetry.space_group_name_H-M   'P 1'
#
loop_
_entity.id
_entity.type
_entity.pdbx_description
1 polymer ?
#
loop_
_entity_poly.entity_id
_entity_poly.type
_entity_poly.pdbx_seq_one_letter_code
_entity_poly.pdbx_strand_id
1 'polypeptide(L)'
;MRRLHRNGFITLVTKRPPYVPQWAYKLLRAGRGQRTTLSDGEYGYRINVADMHRMYMRQLQARLITTGIRLHFDPGKGTAREDTETLECTLRKYVQAVQDHEFMARYSGQRNDPFVASSERLHDNYLLMREMTWYGKTASDMEAFKARAIPTGPWETGEGGAQPIGATRTETLKRGLWSRIAGALVGGAFLVGPMWLLALKQELYLQLNVTTGCVSVFGILMAWYLSSLEAVFATSVVYAAVVMVFIGVMIQEKGGR
;
A
#
# COMPACT_ATOMS: atom_id res chain seq x y z
N MET A 1 -16.46 5.53 25.40
CA MET A 1 -15.99 4.67 24.29
C MET A 1 -17.10 3.96 23.48
N ARG A 2 -18.26 3.56 24.06
CA ARG A 2 -19.30 2.80 23.31
C ARG A 2 -19.88 3.46 22.04
N ARG A 3 -19.77 4.78 21.84
CA ARG A 3 -20.30 5.47 20.64
C ARG A 3 -19.36 5.50 19.43
N LEU A 4 -18.05 5.24 19.59
CA LEU A 4 -17.10 5.22 18.47
C LEU A 4 -17.22 3.97 17.58
N HIS A 5 -17.90 2.93 18.06
CA HIS A 5 -17.90 1.62 17.42
C HIS A 5 -18.96 1.45 16.32
N ARG A 6 -20.03 2.25 16.30
CA ARG A 6 -21.24 1.84 15.56
C ARG A 6 -21.16 2.01 14.03
N ASN A 7 -20.24 2.84 13.52
CA ASN A 7 -20.31 3.31 12.12
C ASN A 7 -19.01 3.20 11.32
N GLY A 8 -17.94 2.61 11.86
CA GLY A 8 -16.60 2.76 11.27
C GLY A 8 -16.10 1.60 10.41
N PHE A 9 -16.32 0.35 10.85
CA PHE A 9 -15.55 -0.78 10.33
C PHE A 9 -16.30 -1.64 9.30
N ILE A 10 -17.64 -1.62 9.29
CA ILE A 10 -18.47 -2.29 8.28
C ILE A 10 -19.03 -1.24 7.35
N THR A 11 -18.78 -1.43 6.06
CA THR A 11 -19.32 -0.58 5.00
C THR A 11 -20.12 -1.45 4.03
N LEU A 12 -21.26 -0.94 3.56
CA LEU A 12 -21.95 -1.57 2.45
C LEU A 12 -21.24 -1.24 1.14
N VAL A 13 -21.15 -2.24 0.29
CA VAL A 13 -20.67 -2.09 -1.08
C VAL A 13 -21.77 -2.50 -2.04
N THR A 14 -21.75 -1.93 -3.25
CA THR A 14 -22.71 -2.25 -4.32
C THR A 14 -21.97 -2.72 -5.55
N LYS A 15 -22.54 -3.73 -6.23
CA LYS A 15 -21.96 -4.27 -7.47
C LYS A 15 -22.03 -3.23 -8.59
N ARG A 16 -20.87 -2.82 -9.09
CA ARG A 16 -20.79 -1.93 -10.27
C ARG A 16 -20.82 -2.75 -11.57
N PRO A 17 -21.63 -2.36 -12.57
CA PRO A 17 -21.59 -2.99 -13.89
C PRO A 17 -20.21 -2.79 -14.54
N PRO A 18 -19.62 -3.85 -15.15
CA PRO A 18 -18.23 -3.86 -15.58
C PRO A 18 -17.88 -2.82 -16.65
N TYR A 19 -18.86 -2.37 -17.44
CA TYR A 19 -18.63 -1.50 -18.61
C TYR A 19 -18.85 0.01 -18.35
N VAL A 20 -19.27 0.41 -17.14
CA VAL A 20 -19.65 1.81 -16.88
C VAL A 20 -18.53 2.50 -16.11
N PRO A 21 -17.89 3.58 -16.62
CA PRO A 21 -16.89 4.38 -15.90
C PRO A 21 -17.42 4.92 -14.55
N GLN A 22 -16.53 5.16 -13.58
CA GLN A 22 -16.94 5.47 -12.19
C GLN A 22 -17.70 6.80 -12.12
N TRP A 23 -17.25 7.78 -12.91
CA TRP A 23 -17.89 9.09 -13.03
C TRP A 23 -19.27 9.00 -13.69
N ALA A 24 -19.41 8.16 -14.72
CA ALA A 24 -20.68 7.94 -15.42
C ALA A 24 -21.70 7.22 -14.52
N TYR A 25 -21.25 6.23 -13.74
CA TYR A 25 -22.10 5.55 -12.76
C TYR A 25 -22.60 6.51 -11.67
N LYS A 26 -21.72 7.41 -11.17
CA LYS A 26 -22.12 8.44 -10.20
C LYS A 26 -23.17 9.40 -10.78
N LEU A 27 -23.00 9.85 -12.03
CA LEU A 27 -23.97 10.73 -12.72
C LEU A 27 -25.31 10.02 -12.96
N LEU A 28 -25.29 8.77 -13.43
CA LEU A 28 -26.50 7.97 -13.65
C LEU A 28 -27.29 7.76 -12.36
N ARG A 29 -26.59 7.57 -11.23
CA ARG A 29 -27.21 7.45 -9.90
C ARG A 29 -27.69 8.79 -9.34
N ALA A 30 -27.02 9.89 -9.66
CA ALA A 30 -27.46 11.23 -9.27
C ALA A 30 -28.71 11.69 -10.05
N GLY A 31 -28.82 11.32 -11.33
CA GLY A 31 -29.97 11.64 -12.19
C GLY A 31 -31.19 10.75 -11.97
N ARG A 32 -31.00 9.46 -11.63
CA ARG A 32 -32.09 8.57 -11.17
C ARG A 32 -32.26 8.76 -9.66
N GLY A 33 -33.10 9.72 -9.26
CA GLY A 33 -33.41 9.95 -7.85
C GLY A 33 -33.65 8.63 -7.10
N GLN A 34 -32.73 8.34 -6.16
CA GLN A 34 -32.64 7.40 -5.03
C GLN A 34 -33.71 6.31 -4.75
N ARG A 35 -34.61 5.94 -5.69
CA ARG A 35 -35.82 5.14 -5.45
C ARG A 35 -35.83 3.74 -6.02
N THR A 36 -34.85 3.35 -6.85
CA THR A 36 -34.74 1.94 -7.20
C THR A 36 -34.03 1.23 -6.07
N THR A 37 -34.82 0.60 -5.20
CA THR A 37 -34.39 -0.43 -4.26
C THR A 37 -33.61 -1.48 -5.04
N LEU A 38 -32.29 -1.32 -5.09
CA LEU A 38 -31.38 -2.36 -5.59
C LEU A 38 -31.74 -3.66 -4.87
N SER A 39 -31.76 -4.77 -5.61
CA SER A 39 -32.10 -6.07 -5.04
C SER A 39 -31.09 -6.41 -3.95
N ASP A 40 -31.49 -7.13 -2.90
CA ASP A 40 -30.58 -7.48 -1.80
C ASP A 40 -29.33 -8.27 -2.28
N GLY A 41 -29.41 -8.92 -3.45
CA GLY A 41 -28.26 -9.57 -4.11
C GLY A 41 -27.26 -8.63 -4.79
N GLU A 42 -27.53 -7.33 -4.87
CA GLU A 42 -26.63 -6.32 -5.45
C GLU A 42 -25.80 -5.59 -4.39
N TYR A 43 -26.12 -5.82 -3.10
CA TYR A 43 -25.36 -5.33 -1.96
C TYR A 43 -24.39 -6.39 -1.45
N GLY A 44 -23.27 -5.92 -0.92
CA GLY A 44 -22.29 -6.72 -0.23
C GLY A 44 -21.73 -5.97 0.96
N TYR A 45 -20.86 -6.64 1.70
CA TYR A 45 -20.24 -6.11 2.90
C TYR A 45 -18.75 -5.94 2.67
N ARG A 46 -18.19 -4.91 3.30
CA ARG A 46 -16.75 -4.72 3.38
C ARG A 46 -16.37 -4.39 4.82
N ILE A 47 -15.46 -5.17 5.37
CA ILE A 47 -14.92 -5.01 6.71
C ILE A 47 -13.45 -4.59 6.59
N ASN A 48 -13.12 -3.44 7.19
CA ASN A 48 -11.75 -2.95 7.22
C ASN A 48 -11.08 -3.30 8.56
N VAL A 49 -10.22 -4.31 8.54
CA VAL A 49 -9.44 -4.75 9.72
C VAL A 49 -8.45 -3.67 10.14
N ALA A 50 -7.93 -2.86 9.19
CA ALA A 50 -7.05 -1.75 9.53
C ALA A 50 -7.77 -0.68 10.38
N ASP A 51 -9.07 -0.46 10.15
CA ASP A 51 -9.86 0.45 10.99
C ASP A 51 -10.17 -0.17 12.36
N MET A 52 -10.39 -1.49 12.44
CA MET A 52 -10.47 -2.18 13.73
C MET A 52 -9.17 -2.04 14.53
N HIS A 53 -8.02 -2.17 13.86
CA HIS A 53 -6.70 -1.99 14.46
C HIS A 53 -6.48 -0.56 14.96
N ARG A 54 -6.94 0.45 14.21
CA ARG A 54 -6.95 1.84 14.68
C ARG A 54 -7.77 2.02 15.95
N MET A 55 -8.93 1.35 16.06
CA MET A 55 -9.73 1.36 17.30
C MET A 55 -8.96 0.71 18.45
N TYR A 56 -8.31 -0.43 18.21
CA TYR A 56 -7.49 -1.13 19.20
C TYR A 56 -6.33 -0.25 19.71
N MET A 57 -5.62 0.44 18.82
CA MET A 57 -4.57 1.40 19.21
C MET A 57 -5.11 2.53 20.08
N ARG A 58 -6.28 3.10 19.75
CA ARG A 58 -6.93 4.14 20.59
C ARG A 58 -7.31 3.61 21.97
N GLN A 59 -7.75 2.35 22.05
CA GLN A 59 -8.03 1.70 23.33
C GLN A 59 -6.76 1.53 24.17
N LEU A 60 -5.66 1.08 23.57
CA LEU A 60 -4.37 0.96 24.25
C LEU A 60 -3.84 2.32 24.70
N GLN A 61 -3.93 3.35 23.85
CA GLN A 61 -3.52 4.71 24.19
C GLN A 61 -4.31 5.24 25.40
N ALA A 62 -5.63 5.05 25.43
CA ALA A 62 -6.45 5.47 26.57
C ALA A 62 -6.08 4.72 27.86
N ARG A 63 -5.77 3.42 27.77
CA ARG A 63 -5.28 2.63 28.91
C ARG A 63 -3.95 3.16 29.43
N LEU A 64 -2.98 3.42 28.54
CA LEU A 64 -1.68 4.00 28.92
C LEU A 64 -1.84 5.34 29.64
N ILE A 65 -2.69 6.23 29.13
CA ILE A 65 -2.97 7.52 29.76
C ILE A 65 -3.58 7.32 31.16
N THR A 66 -4.55 6.41 31.28
CA THR A 66 -5.20 6.13 32.57
C THR A 66 -4.22 5.58 33.59
N THR A 67 -3.36 4.62 33.21
CA THR A 67 -2.33 4.06 34.08
C THR A 67 -1.28 5.11 34.45
N GLY A 68 -0.84 5.94 33.51
CA GLY A 68 0.11 7.03 33.77
C GLY A 68 -0.43 8.07 34.76
N ILE A 69 -1.70 8.47 34.61
CA ILE A 69 -2.38 9.37 35.56
C ILE A 69 -2.47 8.72 36.94
N ARG A 70 -2.84 7.43 37.03
CA ARG A 70 -2.93 6.70 38.30
C ARG A 70 -1.59 6.65 39.02
N LEU A 71 -0.51 6.32 38.30
CA LEU A 71 0.84 6.28 38.86
C LEU A 71 1.33 7.66 39.34
N HIS A 72 0.94 8.74 38.63
CA HIS A 72 1.38 10.09 38.98
C HIS A 72 0.64 10.67 40.20
N PHE A 73 -0.68 10.46 40.29
CA PHE A 73 -1.51 11.11 41.31
C PHE A 73 -1.89 10.22 42.49
N ASP A 74 -1.70 8.91 42.41
CA ASP A 74 -2.06 7.97 43.48
C ASP A 74 -0.95 6.95 43.77
N PRO A 75 0.26 7.39 44.18
CA PRO A 75 1.40 6.51 44.41
C PRO A 75 1.23 5.58 45.62
N GLY A 76 0.16 5.72 46.42
CA GLY A 76 0.02 5.10 47.73
C GLY A 76 -1.15 4.12 47.93
N LYS A 77 -2.09 3.99 46.98
CA LYS A 77 -3.28 3.13 47.14
C LYS A 77 -3.26 1.80 46.39
N GLY A 78 -2.27 1.57 45.53
CA GLY A 78 -2.11 0.34 44.75
C GLY A 78 -0.73 -0.27 44.95
N THR A 79 -0.63 -1.59 44.76
CA THR A 79 0.61 -2.33 44.53
C THR A 79 1.37 -1.67 43.38
N ALA A 80 2.21 -0.66 43.68
CA ALA A 80 2.93 0.13 42.66
C ALA A 80 3.68 -0.73 41.64
N ARG A 81 4.09 -1.92 42.07
CA ARG A 81 4.67 -2.97 41.23
C ARG A 81 3.70 -3.50 40.16
N GLU A 82 2.46 -3.80 40.51
CA GLU A 82 1.43 -4.31 39.59
C GLU A 82 1.00 -3.26 38.56
N ASP A 83 0.87 -1.99 38.98
CA ASP A 83 0.57 -0.89 38.07
C ASP A 83 1.74 -0.64 37.09
N THR A 84 3.00 -0.81 37.54
CA THR A 84 4.19 -0.70 36.69
C THR A 84 4.30 -1.86 35.70
N GLU A 85 4.04 -3.10 36.14
CA GLU A 85 4.01 -4.29 35.26
C GLU A 85 2.88 -4.17 34.22
N THR A 86 1.72 -3.66 34.62
CA THR A 86 0.58 -3.39 33.73
C THR A 86 0.93 -2.31 32.70
N LEU A 87 1.63 -1.26 33.12
CA LEU A 87 2.12 -0.20 32.23
C LEU A 87 3.08 -0.78 31.19
N GLU A 88 4.08 -1.55 31.61
CA GLU A 88 5.08 -2.15 30.71
C GLU A 88 4.41 -3.08 29.67
N CYS A 89 3.51 -3.95 30.14
CA CYS A 89 2.76 -4.87 29.27
C CYS A 89 1.90 -4.10 28.26
N THR A 90 1.22 -3.04 28.69
CA THR A 90 0.38 -2.21 27.81
C THR A 90 1.22 -1.42 26.83
N LEU A 91 2.37 -0.89 27.26
CA LEU A 91 3.29 -0.13 26.41
C LEU A 91 3.86 -1.01 25.30
N ARG A 92 4.28 -2.23 25.65
CA ARG A 92 4.77 -3.21 24.67
C ARG A 92 3.71 -3.55 23.62
N LYS A 93 2.45 -3.78 24.05
CA LYS A 93 1.32 -4.00 23.13
C LYS A 93 1.05 -2.79 22.25
N TYR A 94 1.17 -1.58 22.78
CA TYR A 94 0.99 -0.35 22.02
C TYR A 94 2.07 -0.16 20.96
N VAL A 95 3.35 -0.34 21.32
CA VAL A 95 4.47 -0.27 20.37
C VAL A 95 4.31 -1.30 19.26
N GLN A 96 3.98 -2.55 19.61
CA GLN A 96 3.71 -3.59 18.61
C GLN A 96 2.55 -3.18 17.70
N ALA A 97 1.44 -2.68 18.27
CA ALA A 97 0.30 -2.25 17.47
C ALA A 97 0.66 -1.10 16.51
N VAL A 98 1.54 -0.17 16.90
CA VAL A 98 2.02 0.88 15.99
C VAL A 98 2.83 0.29 14.84
N GLN A 99 3.75 -0.65 15.12
CA GLN A 99 4.51 -1.34 14.07
C GLN A 99 3.60 -2.13 13.11
N ASP A 100 2.63 -2.86 13.66
CA ASP A 100 1.64 -3.59 12.88
C ASP A 100 0.80 -2.62 12.01
N HIS A 101 0.51 -1.42 12.53
CA HIS A 101 -0.22 -0.41 11.75
C HIS A 101 0.60 0.10 10.56
N GLU A 102 1.89 0.37 10.75
CA GLU A 102 2.79 0.73 9.65
C GLU A 102 2.89 -0.40 8.62
N PHE A 103 2.93 -1.65 9.07
CA PHE A 103 2.88 -2.81 8.18
C PHE A 103 1.57 -2.84 7.37
N MET A 104 0.42 -2.68 8.01
CA MET A 104 -0.89 -2.62 7.34
C MET A 104 -0.96 -1.47 6.34
N ALA A 105 -0.38 -0.30 6.66
CA ALA A 105 -0.38 0.87 5.79
C ALA A 105 0.33 0.62 4.45
N ARG A 106 1.31 -0.29 4.39
CA ARG A 106 1.99 -0.67 3.13
C ARG A 106 1.07 -1.34 2.11
N TYR A 107 -0.04 -1.90 2.58
CA TYR A 107 -1.05 -2.53 1.72
C TYR A 107 -2.21 -1.59 1.36
N SER A 108 -2.23 -0.37 1.94
CA SER A 108 -3.28 0.60 1.67
C SER A 108 -3.33 0.96 0.17
N GLY A 109 -4.55 0.93 -0.39
CA GLY A 109 -4.78 1.22 -1.81
C GLY A 109 -4.50 0.06 -2.76
N GLN A 110 -3.96 -1.07 -2.29
CA GLN A 110 -3.84 -2.26 -3.13
C GLN A 110 -5.22 -2.86 -3.39
N ARG A 111 -5.49 -3.30 -4.62
CA ARG A 111 -6.74 -3.98 -4.97
C ARG A 111 -6.98 -5.23 -4.12
N ASN A 112 -5.89 -5.93 -3.79
CA ASN A 112 -5.89 -7.16 -2.99
C ASN A 112 -5.33 -6.91 -1.58
N ASP A 113 -5.78 -5.86 -0.92
CA ASP A 113 -5.43 -5.58 0.48
C ASP A 113 -5.87 -6.75 1.40
N PRO A 114 -4.94 -7.44 2.08
CA PRO A 114 -5.27 -8.56 2.96
C PRO A 114 -5.97 -8.12 4.26
N PHE A 115 -5.92 -6.84 4.62
CA PHE A 115 -6.58 -6.28 5.79
C PHE A 115 -7.99 -5.76 5.50
N VAL A 116 -8.47 -5.97 4.27
CA VAL A 116 -9.85 -5.68 3.88
C VAL A 116 -10.52 -6.97 3.42
N ALA A 117 -11.53 -7.39 4.17
CA ALA A 117 -12.44 -8.45 3.76
C ALA A 117 -13.60 -7.81 3.00
N SER A 118 -13.85 -8.22 1.76
CA SER A 118 -14.89 -7.59 0.91
C SER A 118 -15.68 -8.62 0.14
N SER A 119 -17.01 -8.46 0.07
CA SER A 119 -17.91 -9.24 -0.78
C SER A 119 -17.57 -9.19 -2.28
N GLU A 120 -16.65 -8.32 -2.68
CA GLU A 120 -16.04 -8.35 -4.03
C GLU A 120 -15.26 -9.63 -4.32
N ARG A 121 -14.68 -10.26 -3.28
CA ARG A 121 -13.98 -11.54 -3.38
C ARG A 121 -14.95 -12.66 -3.06
N LEU A 122 -14.91 -13.74 -3.84
CA LEU A 122 -15.88 -14.83 -3.74
C LEU A 122 -15.87 -15.46 -2.33
N HIS A 123 -14.68 -15.73 -1.79
CA HIS A 123 -14.51 -16.39 -0.50
C HIS A 123 -14.95 -15.49 0.67
N ASP A 124 -14.51 -14.24 0.66
CA ASP A 124 -14.91 -13.23 1.65
C ASP A 124 -16.42 -13.02 1.62
N ASN A 125 -17.04 -12.97 0.42
CA ASN A 125 -18.48 -12.83 0.29
C ASN A 125 -19.23 -13.98 0.97
N TYR A 126 -18.80 -15.22 0.74
CA TYR A 126 -19.40 -16.39 1.39
C TYR A 126 -19.29 -16.30 2.92
N LEU A 127 -18.11 -15.95 3.45
CA LEU A 127 -17.89 -15.83 4.88
C LEU A 127 -18.70 -14.68 5.49
N LEU A 128 -18.66 -13.49 4.88
CA LEU A 128 -19.39 -12.30 5.34
C LEU A 128 -20.90 -12.53 5.31
N MET A 129 -21.42 -13.13 4.24
CA MET A 129 -22.84 -13.43 4.12
C MET A 129 -23.26 -14.44 5.20
N ARG A 130 -22.47 -15.51 5.39
CA ARG A 130 -22.71 -16.51 6.43
C ARG A 130 -22.77 -15.87 7.83
N GLU A 131 -21.78 -15.06 8.19
CA GLU A 131 -21.76 -14.40 9.50
C GLU A 131 -22.92 -13.41 9.67
N MET A 132 -23.23 -12.60 8.64
CA MET A 132 -24.37 -11.67 8.72
C MET A 132 -25.70 -12.40 8.91
N THR A 133 -25.93 -13.48 8.17
CA THR A 133 -27.13 -14.31 8.31
C THR A 133 -27.23 -14.97 9.69
N TRP A 134 -26.10 -15.39 10.27
CA TRP A 134 -26.05 -15.94 11.62
C TRP A 134 -26.55 -14.95 12.69
N TYR A 135 -26.23 -13.66 12.55
CA TYR A 135 -26.73 -12.61 13.44
C TYR A 135 -28.13 -12.09 13.07
N GLY A 136 -28.83 -12.74 12.14
CA GLY A 136 -30.15 -12.31 11.65
C GLY A 136 -30.11 -10.92 11.01
N LYS A 137 -28.97 -10.56 10.39
CA LYS A 137 -28.80 -9.30 9.67
C LYS A 137 -28.78 -9.56 8.18
N THR A 138 -29.68 -8.88 7.48
CA THR A 138 -29.77 -8.87 6.03
C THR A 138 -29.39 -7.50 5.48
N ALA A 139 -29.18 -7.41 4.17
CA ALA A 139 -28.93 -6.12 3.52
C ALA A 139 -30.11 -5.17 3.71
N SER A 140 -31.34 -5.70 3.77
CA SER A 140 -32.56 -4.96 4.11
C SER A 140 -32.53 -4.33 5.51
N ASP A 141 -31.91 -4.97 6.50
CA ASP A 141 -31.79 -4.39 7.86
C ASP A 141 -30.82 -3.20 7.93
N MET A 142 -30.08 -2.94 6.84
CA MET A 142 -29.07 -1.90 6.73
C MET A 142 -29.48 -0.75 5.79
N GLU A 143 -30.78 -0.48 5.61
CA GLU A 143 -31.30 0.65 4.82
C GLU A 143 -30.57 1.98 5.11
N ALA A 144 -30.29 2.27 6.38
CA ALA A 144 -29.57 3.48 6.80
C ALA A 144 -28.12 3.58 6.27
N PHE A 145 -27.56 2.46 5.79
CA PHE A 145 -26.24 2.38 5.18
C PHE A 145 -26.30 2.29 3.65
N LYS A 146 -27.43 1.91 3.05
CA LYS A 146 -27.58 1.79 1.58
C LYS A 146 -27.28 3.11 0.87
N ALA A 147 -27.66 4.24 1.47
CA ALA A 147 -27.33 5.59 0.97
C ALA A 147 -25.83 5.89 0.95
N ARG A 148 -25.04 5.26 1.83
CA ARG A 148 -23.58 5.40 1.93
C ARG A 148 -22.82 4.26 1.26
N ALA A 149 -23.51 3.36 0.57
CA ALA A 149 -22.89 2.19 -0.04
C ALA A 149 -21.93 2.62 -1.14
N ILE A 150 -20.69 2.11 -1.06
CA ILE A 150 -19.62 2.45 -2.00
C ILE A 150 -19.78 1.56 -3.24
N PRO A 151 -19.87 2.12 -4.46
CA PRO A 151 -19.89 1.31 -5.67
C PRO A 151 -18.50 0.73 -5.92
N THR A 152 -18.39 -0.59 -5.90
CA THR A 152 -17.12 -1.32 -6.08
C THR A 152 -17.22 -2.39 -7.16
N GLY A 153 -16.08 -2.78 -7.72
CA GLY A 153 -15.98 -3.83 -8.74
C GLY A 153 -14.89 -3.61 -9.79
N PRO A 154 -14.73 -4.57 -10.73
CA PRO A 154 -15.60 -5.73 -10.94
C PRO A 154 -15.46 -6.79 -9.83
N TRP A 155 -16.60 -7.38 -9.44
CA TRP A 155 -16.67 -8.47 -8.44
C TRP A 155 -16.26 -9.80 -9.09
N GLU A 156 -15.71 -10.72 -8.30
CA GLU A 156 -15.37 -12.05 -8.78
C GLU A 156 -16.63 -12.85 -9.12
N THR A 157 -16.68 -13.40 -10.34
CA THR A 157 -17.84 -14.14 -10.85
C THR A 157 -17.74 -15.66 -10.65
N GLY A 158 -16.72 -16.15 -9.94
CA GLY A 158 -16.48 -17.59 -9.71
C GLY A 158 -15.94 -18.34 -10.93
N GLU A 159 -16.16 -17.85 -12.15
CA GLU A 159 -15.74 -18.46 -13.42
C GLU A 159 -14.20 -18.54 -13.58
N GLY A 160 -13.45 -17.64 -12.93
CA GLY A 160 -11.98 -17.59 -12.99
C GLY A 160 -11.25 -18.23 -11.81
N GLY A 161 -11.97 -18.91 -10.91
CA GLY A 161 -11.44 -19.36 -9.62
C GLY A 161 -11.35 -18.23 -8.58
N ALA A 162 -11.30 -18.60 -7.30
CA ALA A 162 -11.18 -17.64 -6.20
C ALA A 162 -9.74 -17.10 -6.13
N GLN A 163 -9.57 -15.77 -6.06
CA GLN A 163 -8.23 -15.22 -5.84
C GLN A 163 -7.77 -15.53 -4.40
N PRO A 164 -6.54 -16.02 -4.22
CA PRO A 164 -6.00 -16.24 -2.88
C PRO A 164 -5.82 -14.91 -2.14
N ILE A 165 -5.93 -14.96 -0.81
CA ILE A 165 -5.65 -13.81 0.05
C ILE A 165 -4.13 -13.58 0.03
N GLY A 166 -3.72 -12.50 -0.64
CA GLY A 166 -2.32 -12.17 -0.87
C GLY A 166 -1.73 -12.90 -2.07
N ALA A 167 -0.58 -12.41 -2.53
CA ALA A 167 0.17 -13.06 -3.59
C ALA A 167 0.67 -14.43 -3.09
N THR A 168 0.58 -15.46 -3.94
CA THR A 168 1.16 -16.76 -3.61
C THR A 168 2.65 -16.60 -3.36
N ARG A 169 3.21 -17.43 -2.45
CA ARG A 169 4.64 -17.40 -2.10
C ARG A 169 5.55 -17.47 -3.34
N THR A 170 5.09 -18.09 -4.42
CA THR A 170 5.80 -18.18 -5.70
C THR A 170 5.74 -16.89 -6.52
N GLU A 171 4.61 -16.17 -6.49
CA GLU A 171 4.48 -14.88 -7.19
C GLU A 171 5.29 -13.75 -6.54
N THR A 172 5.36 -13.73 -5.21
CA THR A 172 6.20 -12.74 -4.51
C THR A 172 7.68 -12.94 -4.82
N LEU A 173 8.15 -14.18 -4.87
CA LEU A 173 9.50 -14.53 -5.29
C LEU A 173 9.76 -14.13 -6.75
N LYS A 174 8.83 -14.44 -7.67
CA LYS A 174 8.96 -14.04 -9.08
C LYS A 174 9.04 -12.53 -9.25
N ARG A 175 8.20 -11.74 -8.56
CA ARG A 175 8.27 -10.26 -8.64
C ARG A 175 9.58 -9.71 -8.09
N GLY A 176 10.05 -10.24 -6.95
CA GLY A 176 11.32 -9.83 -6.36
C GLY A 176 12.52 -10.18 -7.25
N LEU A 177 12.46 -11.32 -7.94
CA LEU A 177 13.48 -11.70 -8.91
C LEU A 177 13.42 -10.84 -10.18
N TRP A 178 12.22 -10.59 -10.72
CA TRP A 178 12.03 -9.75 -11.91
C TRP A 178 12.46 -8.30 -11.69
N SER A 179 12.18 -7.72 -10.52
CA SER A 179 12.62 -6.36 -10.22
C SER A 179 14.15 -6.26 -10.13
N ARG A 180 14.82 -7.31 -9.64
CA ARG A 180 16.29 -7.40 -9.61
C ARG A 180 16.88 -7.57 -11.00
N ILE A 181 16.30 -8.44 -11.83
CA ILE A 181 16.74 -8.64 -13.22
C ILE A 181 16.53 -7.37 -14.04
N ALA A 182 15.37 -6.73 -13.91
CA ALA A 182 15.09 -5.46 -14.58
C ALA A 182 16.06 -4.36 -14.14
N GLY A 183 16.32 -4.25 -12.83
CA GLY A 183 17.31 -3.31 -12.29
C GLY A 183 18.72 -3.58 -12.83
N ALA A 184 19.14 -4.86 -12.90
CA ALA A 184 20.44 -5.25 -13.44
C ALA A 184 20.56 -4.96 -14.94
N LEU A 185 19.50 -5.21 -15.73
CA LEU A 185 19.48 -4.90 -17.17
C LEU A 185 19.54 -3.39 -17.43
N VAL A 186 18.74 -2.60 -16.71
CA VAL A 186 18.76 -1.14 -16.84
C VAL A 186 20.12 -0.60 -16.42
N GLY A 187 20.65 -1.02 -15.26
CA GLY A 187 21.98 -0.61 -14.81
C GLY A 187 23.10 -1.00 -15.79
N GLY A 188 23.05 -2.22 -16.33
CA GLY A 188 24.00 -2.70 -17.33
C GLY A 188 23.94 -1.92 -18.63
N ALA A 189 22.74 -1.65 -19.15
CA ALA A 189 22.55 -0.84 -20.35
C ALA A 189 23.09 0.59 -20.17
N PHE A 190 22.91 1.19 -18.99
CA PHE A 190 23.43 2.53 -18.70
C PHE A 190 24.96 2.57 -18.49
N LEU A 191 25.60 1.47 -18.11
CA LEU A 191 27.07 1.38 -18.02
C LEU A 191 27.71 1.13 -19.38
N VAL A 192 27.15 0.21 -20.17
CA VAL A 192 27.71 -0.20 -21.48
C VAL A 192 27.33 0.78 -22.59
N GLY A 193 26.13 1.38 -22.51
CA GLY A 193 25.57 2.28 -23.53
C GLY A 193 26.50 3.45 -23.88
N PRO A 194 26.95 4.25 -22.90
CA PRO A 194 27.89 5.35 -23.15
C PRO A 194 29.20 4.86 -23.77
N MET A 195 29.75 3.72 -23.33
CA MET A 195 30.99 3.18 -23.89
C MET A 195 30.85 2.79 -25.36
N TRP A 196 29.77 2.10 -25.71
CA TRP A 196 29.48 1.72 -27.10
C TRP A 196 29.28 2.95 -28.00
N LEU A 197 28.56 3.95 -27.50
CA LEU A 197 28.28 5.16 -28.26
C LEU A 197 29.54 6.01 -28.49
N LEU A 198 30.43 6.06 -27.50
CA LEU A 198 31.73 6.75 -27.59
C LEU A 198 32.71 6.02 -28.52
N ALA A 199 32.63 4.69 -28.65
CA ALA A 199 33.46 3.92 -29.58
C ALA A 199 33.06 4.12 -31.06
N LEU A 200 31.78 4.43 -31.34
CA LEU A 200 31.25 4.56 -32.70
C LEU A 200 31.46 5.96 -33.34
N LYS A 201 31.55 7.03 -32.56
CA LYS A 201 31.71 8.41 -33.06
C LYS A 201 32.64 9.23 -32.14
N GLN A 202 33.87 9.47 -32.59
CA GLN A 202 34.91 10.19 -31.83
C GLN A 202 34.84 11.73 -31.97
N GLU A 203 33.66 12.34 -31.89
CA GLU A 203 33.51 13.80 -31.91
C GLU A 203 33.33 14.37 -30.50
N LEU A 204 34.19 15.32 -30.11
CA LEU A 204 34.31 15.86 -28.75
C LEU A 204 32.97 16.42 -28.20
N TYR A 205 32.22 17.13 -29.03
CA TYR A 205 30.91 17.70 -28.66
C TYR A 205 29.83 16.62 -28.44
N LEU A 206 29.95 15.48 -29.13
CA LEU A 206 29.02 14.37 -28.99
C LEU A 206 29.26 13.63 -27.66
N GLN A 207 30.52 13.59 -27.18
CA GLN A 207 30.87 12.97 -25.90
C GLN A 207 30.27 13.72 -24.70
N LEU A 208 30.30 15.05 -24.73
CA LEU A 208 29.80 15.89 -23.62
C LEU A 208 28.27 15.85 -23.51
N ASN A 209 27.56 15.89 -24.65
CA ASN A 209 26.09 15.87 -24.67
C ASN A 209 25.52 14.48 -24.29
N VAL A 210 26.17 13.39 -24.75
CA VAL A 210 25.72 12.03 -24.44
C VAL A 210 25.91 11.71 -22.96
N THR A 211 27.04 12.13 -22.37
CA THR A 211 27.34 11.84 -20.96
C THR A 211 26.44 12.60 -20.02
N THR A 212 26.24 13.91 -20.24
CA THR A 212 25.28 14.73 -19.47
C THR A 212 23.84 14.25 -19.62
N GLY A 213 23.43 13.86 -20.83
CA GLY A 213 22.11 13.28 -21.09
C GLY A 213 21.88 11.95 -20.39
N CYS A 214 22.82 10.99 -20.50
CA CYS A 214 22.72 9.69 -19.84
C CYS A 214 22.68 9.81 -18.31
N VAL A 215 23.56 10.62 -17.72
CA VAL A 215 23.58 10.85 -16.26
C VAL A 215 22.26 11.48 -15.79
N SER A 216 21.72 12.44 -16.55
CA SER A 216 20.45 13.11 -16.20
C SER A 216 19.27 12.14 -16.25
N VAL A 217 19.14 11.34 -17.32
CA VAL A 217 18.06 10.35 -17.44
C VAL A 217 18.19 9.27 -16.38
N PHE A 218 19.42 8.79 -16.11
CA PHE A 218 19.68 7.80 -15.07
C PHE A 218 19.30 8.32 -13.67
N GLY A 219 19.66 9.56 -13.35
CA GLY A 219 19.31 10.20 -12.08
C GLY A 219 17.79 10.32 -11.88
N ILE A 220 17.06 10.73 -12.91
CA ILE A 220 15.59 10.79 -12.87
C ILE A 220 14.98 9.41 -12.68
N LEU A 221 15.50 8.40 -13.40
CA LEU A 221 15.00 7.03 -13.34
C LEU A 221 15.27 6.41 -11.96
N MET A 222 16.43 6.67 -11.36
CA MET A 222 16.76 6.24 -9.99
C MET A 222 15.94 6.95 -8.92
N ALA A 223 15.65 8.26 -9.08
CA ALA A 223 14.78 9.00 -8.17
C ALA A 223 13.33 8.46 -8.17
N TRP A 224 12.87 7.88 -9.27
CA TRP A 224 11.58 7.20 -9.33
C TRP A 224 11.60 5.79 -8.76
N TYR A 225 12.74 5.09 -8.81
CA TYR A 225 12.82 3.69 -8.43
C TYR A 225 13.25 3.47 -6.97
N LEU A 226 14.08 4.35 -6.41
CA LEU A 226 14.52 4.27 -5.02
C LEU A 226 13.71 5.21 -4.14
N SER A 227 13.10 4.64 -3.11
CA SER A 227 12.36 5.37 -2.08
C SER A 227 13.24 6.03 -1.02
N SER A 228 14.57 5.79 -1.05
CA SER A 228 15.54 6.44 -0.15
C SER A 228 16.48 7.37 -0.92
N LEU A 229 16.49 8.65 -0.53
CA LEU A 229 17.32 9.69 -1.14
C LEU A 229 18.81 9.38 -1.02
N GLU A 230 19.26 8.83 0.11
CA GLU A 230 20.67 8.50 0.36
C GLU A 230 21.21 7.48 -0.65
N ALA A 231 20.39 6.49 -1.01
CA ALA A 231 20.79 5.48 -1.98
C ALA A 231 20.82 6.04 -3.42
N VAL A 232 19.94 6.98 -3.76
CA VAL A 232 19.97 7.70 -5.05
C VAL A 232 21.25 8.53 -5.18
N PHE A 233 21.64 9.25 -4.12
CA PHE A 233 22.87 10.03 -4.12
C PHE A 233 24.11 9.15 -4.23
N ALA A 234 24.20 8.09 -3.43
CA ALA A 234 25.34 7.17 -3.46
C ALA A 234 25.51 6.51 -4.83
N THR A 235 24.42 6.03 -5.44
CA THR A 235 24.46 5.40 -6.77
C THR A 235 24.81 6.39 -7.88
N SER A 236 24.28 7.62 -7.83
CA SER A 236 24.58 8.67 -8.81
C SER A 236 26.05 9.11 -8.77
N VAL A 237 26.63 9.25 -7.57
CA VAL A 237 28.05 9.62 -7.39
C VAL A 237 28.98 8.54 -7.92
N VAL A 238 28.70 7.26 -7.60
CA VAL A 238 29.49 6.13 -8.10
C VAL A 238 29.42 6.08 -9.64
N TYR A 239 28.24 6.27 -10.23
CA TYR A 239 28.08 6.30 -11.68
C TYR A 239 28.86 7.44 -12.33
N ALA A 240 28.75 8.66 -11.80
CA ALA A 240 29.50 9.82 -12.30
C ALA A 240 31.01 9.60 -12.23
N ALA A 241 31.52 9.01 -11.15
CA ALA A 241 32.93 8.69 -10.99
C ALA A 241 33.42 7.71 -12.07
N VAL A 242 32.67 6.64 -12.33
CA VAL A 242 33.01 5.66 -13.38
C VAL A 242 33.06 6.35 -14.75
N VAL A 243 32.03 7.13 -15.10
CA VAL A 243 31.99 7.85 -16.38
C VAL A 243 33.16 8.83 -16.53
N MET A 244 33.51 9.58 -15.48
CA MET A 244 34.64 10.51 -15.49
C MET A 244 35.99 9.81 -15.68
N VAL A 245 36.22 8.67 -15.03
CA VAL A 245 37.44 7.87 -15.23
C VAL A 245 37.55 7.42 -16.68
N PHE A 246 36.47 6.94 -17.27
CA PHE A 246 36.45 6.52 -18.67
C PHE A 246 36.71 7.68 -19.64
N ILE A 247 36.08 8.84 -19.42
CA ILE A 247 36.36 10.04 -20.22
C ILE A 247 37.84 10.43 -20.11
N GLY A 248 38.41 10.39 -18.91
CA GLY A 248 39.83 10.69 -18.68
C GLY A 248 40.78 9.79 -19.47
N VAL A 249 40.54 8.47 -19.48
CA VAL A 249 41.32 7.50 -20.26
C VAL A 249 41.20 7.78 -21.76
N MET A 250 39.99 8.06 -22.26
CA MET A 250 39.76 8.35 -23.68
C MET A 250 40.45 9.65 -24.15
N ILE A 251 40.53 10.67 -23.28
CA ILE A 251 41.23 11.93 -23.58
C ILE A 251 42.75 11.70 -23.61
N GLN A 252 43.31 10.91 -22.69
CA GLN A 252 44.74 10.59 -22.68
C GLN A 252 45.17 9.82 -23.94
N GLU A 253 44.36 8.86 -24.41
CA GLU A 253 44.66 8.09 -25.62
C GLU A 253 44.70 8.96 -26.88
N LYS A 254 43.86 10.00 -26.96
CA LYS A 254 43.89 10.99 -28.04
C LYS A 254 45.03 12.00 -27.95
N GLY A 255 45.49 12.34 -26.74
CA GLY A 255 46.60 13.29 -26.53
C GLY A 255 48.00 12.68 -26.63
N GLY A 256 48.10 11.34 -26.70
CA GLY A 256 49.35 10.58 -26.81
C GLY A 256 49.71 10.09 -28.22
N ARG A 257 48.94 10.48 -29.25
CA ARG A 257 49.28 10.32 -30.68
C ARG A 257 49.45 11.69 -31.32
#